data_AF-A0A428LPX3-F1
#
_entry.id   AF-A0A428LPX3-F1
#
_cell.length_a   1.000
_cell.length_b   1.000
_cell.length_c   1.000
_cell.angle_alpha   90.00
_cell.angle_beta   90.00
_cell.angle_gamma   90.00
#
_symmetry.space_group_name_H-M   'P 1'
#
loop_
_entity.id
_entity.type
_entity.pdbx_description
1 polymer ?
#
loop_
_entity_poly.entity_id
_entity_poly.type
_entity_poly.pdbx_seq_one_letter_code
_entity_poly.pdbx_strand_id
1 'polypeptide(L)'
;MSRLLAFFACLLLSPSLYAAPQRYVIDTDNTAIRLSWHAFGGILSWARLSGVTGNVILNPENDFDDHIHVTIPVKTLVASNTLLTWQLKSDMFFDSARYPTIEFTSTRVVSRGNGQYRVFGTLTVRALSRPVILEAVVKDPHAQPLILDAKTAISRAAYGMDKFAMVVDDRIAISIAIQANAS
;
A
#
# COMPACT_ATOMS: atom_id res chain seq x y z
N MET A 1 -61.23 38.04 24.54
CA MET A 1 -60.34 38.50 23.45
C MET A 1 -59.00 37.80 23.62
N SER A 2 -58.63 37.00 22.63
CA SER A 2 -57.54 36.01 22.61
C SER A 2 -56.15 36.62 22.87
N ARG A 3 -55.34 35.99 23.74
CA ARG A 3 -53.90 36.26 23.85
C ARG A 3 -53.15 35.14 23.12
N LEU A 4 -52.51 35.50 22.00
CA LEU A 4 -51.66 34.66 21.18
C LEU A 4 -50.50 34.08 22.01
N LEU A 5 -50.40 32.75 22.06
CA LEU A 5 -49.15 32.07 22.41
C LEU A 5 -48.21 32.12 21.19
N ALA A 6 -47.06 32.78 21.33
CA ALA A 6 -45.99 32.71 20.35
C ALA A 6 -45.16 31.43 20.59
N PHE A 7 -45.31 30.44 19.70
CA PHE A 7 -44.46 29.26 19.66
C PHE A 7 -43.12 29.64 19.03
N PHE A 8 -42.07 29.73 19.85
CA PHE A 8 -40.70 29.92 19.39
C PHE A 8 -40.17 28.55 18.92
N ALA A 9 -40.25 28.27 17.62
CA ALA A 9 -39.68 27.07 17.02
C ALA A 9 -38.15 27.23 16.94
N CYS A 10 -37.44 26.71 17.94
CA CYS A 10 -35.98 26.64 17.93
C CYS A 10 -35.56 25.53 16.95
N LEU A 11 -35.14 25.90 15.73
CA LEU A 11 -34.51 24.98 14.79
C LEU A 11 -33.18 24.51 15.39
N LEU A 12 -33.14 23.30 15.92
CA LEU A 12 -31.90 22.61 16.27
C LEU A 12 -31.16 22.27 14.97
N LEU A 13 -30.29 23.18 14.50
CA LEU A 13 -29.22 22.80 13.57
C LEU A 13 -28.27 21.89 14.34
N SER A 14 -28.46 20.57 14.24
CA SER A 14 -27.45 19.61 14.66
C SER A 14 -26.23 19.80 13.77
N PRO A 15 -25.07 20.27 14.28
CA PRO A 15 -23.86 20.19 13.49
C PRO A 15 -23.59 18.71 13.23
N SER A 16 -23.56 18.32 11.96
CA SER A 16 -23.02 17.03 11.57
C SER A 16 -21.58 16.97 12.08
N LEU A 17 -21.32 16.19 13.13
CA LEU A 17 -19.96 15.83 13.52
C LEU A 17 -19.39 14.96 12.41
N TYR A 18 -18.72 15.56 11.44
CA TYR A 18 -17.89 14.82 10.51
C TYR A 18 -16.65 14.32 11.24
N ALA A 19 -16.37 13.02 11.15
CA ALA A 19 -15.12 12.47 11.67
C ALA A 19 -13.94 13.12 10.91
N ALA A 20 -12.98 13.67 11.64
CA ALA A 20 -11.79 14.26 11.03
C ALA A 20 -10.92 13.18 10.38
N PRO A 21 -10.21 13.49 9.28
CA PRO A 21 -9.23 12.57 8.69
C PRO A 21 -8.21 12.10 9.73
N GLN A 22 -8.01 10.79 9.81
CA GLN A 22 -7.03 10.13 10.65
C GLN A 22 -5.70 10.03 9.91
N ARG A 23 -4.60 10.31 10.63
CA ARG A 23 -3.25 10.30 10.08
C ARG A 23 -2.43 9.21 10.74
N TYR A 24 -1.71 8.45 9.93
CA TYR A 24 -0.79 7.43 10.39
C TYR A 24 0.56 7.54 9.68
N VAL A 25 1.61 7.11 10.37
CA VAL A 25 2.96 6.92 9.84
C VAL A 25 3.28 5.44 9.87
N ILE A 26 3.81 4.92 8.76
CA ILE A 26 4.26 3.53 8.67
C ILE A 26 5.42 3.31 9.63
N ASP A 27 5.29 2.28 10.47
CA ASP A 27 6.36 1.78 11.31
C ASP A 27 7.34 1.00 10.44
N THR A 28 8.52 1.58 10.24
CA THR A 28 9.56 1.06 9.35
C THR A 28 10.10 -0.30 9.80
N ASP A 29 10.18 -0.52 11.12
CA ASP A 29 10.79 -1.73 11.69
C ASP A 29 9.80 -2.89 11.72
N ASN A 30 8.50 -2.59 11.80
CA ASN A 30 7.42 -3.57 11.84
C ASN A 30 6.67 -3.72 10.50
N THR A 31 7.25 -3.24 9.40
CA THR A 31 6.69 -3.35 8.05
C THR A 31 7.59 -4.15 7.12
N ALA A 32 7.01 -5.11 6.39
CA ALA A 32 7.74 -5.96 5.46
C ALA A 32 6.95 -6.21 4.16
N ILE A 33 7.65 -6.21 3.03
CA ILE A 33 7.11 -6.60 1.72
C ILE A 33 7.80 -7.90 1.30
N ARG A 34 7.01 -8.88 0.83
CA ARG A 34 7.50 -10.12 0.23
C ARG A 34 7.01 -10.24 -1.20
N LEU A 35 7.93 -10.61 -2.08
CA LEU A 35 7.71 -10.95 -3.48
C LEU A 35 7.88 -12.47 -3.65
N SER A 36 7.04 -13.10 -4.47
CA SER A 36 7.21 -14.51 -4.85
C SER A 36 6.80 -14.79 -6.28
N TRP A 37 7.48 -15.77 -6.89
CA TRP A 37 7.29 -16.20 -8.28
C TRP A 37 7.87 -17.60 -8.48
N HIS A 38 7.53 -18.28 -9.57
CA HIS A 38 8.22 -19.51 -9.95
C HIS A 38 9.28 -19.25 -11.03
N ALA A 39 10.35 -20.03 -10.99
CA ALA A 39 11.44 -20.01 -11.95
C ALA A 39 11.90 -21.43 -12.28
N PHE A 40 12.57 -21.61 -13.42
CA PHE A 40 13.28 -22.83 -13.83
C PHE A 40 12.51 -24.14 -13.57
N GLY A 41 11.32 -24.27 -14.18
CA GLY A 41 10.52 -25.50 -14.05
C GLY A 41 9.73 -25.60 -12.74
N GLY A 42 9.33 -24.47 -12.14
CA GLY A 42 8.41 -24.43 -11.00
C GLY A 42 9.07 -24.22 -9.63
N ILE A 43 10.36 -23.90 -9.58
CA ILE A 43 11.07 -23.59 -8.34
C ILE A 43 10.53 -22.28 -7.78
N LEU A 44 9.93 -22.34 -6.59
CA LEU A 44 9.47 -21.17 -5.86
C LEU A 44 10.67 -20.30 -5.46
N SER A 45 10.70 -19.09 -5.98
CA SER A 45 11.66 -18.05 -5.64
C SER A 45 10.96 -16.92 -4.89
N TRP A 46 11.73 -16.19 -4.09
CA TRP A 46 11.20 -15.10 -3.30
C TRP A 46 12.24 -14.00 -3.07
N ALA A 47 11.73 -12.82 -2.78
CA ALA A 47 12.50 -11.70 -2.26
C ALA A 47 11.71 -10.95 -1.19
N ARG A 48 12.40 -10.19 -0.35
CA ARG A 48 11.80 -9.27 0.60
C ARG A 48 12.42 -7.90 0.48
N LEU A 49 11.63 -6.88 0.76
CA LEU A 49 12.05 -5.49 0.93
C LEU A 49 11.66 -5.05 2.35
N SER A 50 12.54 -4.28 2.98
CA SER A 50 12.33 -3.68 4.30
C SER A 50 12.69 -2.20 4.27
N GLY A 51 12.62 -1.50 5.40
CA GLY A 51 12.89 -0.06 5.43
C GLY A 51 11.80 0.76 4.75
N VAL A 52 10.57 0.25 4.75
CA VAL A 52 9.41 0.91 4.14
C VAL A 52 9.03 2.11 4.99
N THR A 53 8.89 3.26 4.34
CA THR A 53 8.45 4.51 4.98
C THR A 53 7.23 5.04 4.27
N GLY A 54 6.37 5.77 4.97
CA GLY A 54 5.20 6.35 4.33
C GLY A 54 4.22 6.97 5.30
N ASN A 55 3.30 7.74 4.72
CA ASN A 55 2.21 8.39 5.42
C ASN A 55 0.87 7.87 4.88
N VAL A 56 -0.09 7.74 5.78
CA VAL A 56 -1.45 7.28 5.48
C VAL A 56 -2.41 8.32 6.05
N ILE A 57 -3.30 8.83 5.21
CA ILE A 57 -4.42 9.67 5.58
C ILE A 57 -5.67 8.89 5.19
N LEU A 58 -6.53 8.63 6.17
CA LEU A 58 -7.80 7.94 5.98
C LEU A 58 -8.93 8.78 6.56
N ASN A 59 -9.97 9.00 5.78
CA ASN A 59 -11.19 9.69 6.17
C ASN A 59 -12.36 8.69 6.09
N PRO A 60 -12.85 8.19 7.24
CA PRO A 60 -13.92 7.19 7.29
C PRO A 60 -15.22 7.63 6.58
N GLU A 61 -15.46 8.93 6.47
CA GLU A 61 -16.68 9.52 5.92
C GLU A 61 -16.53 9.93 4.44
N ASN A 62 -15.30 10.05 3.93
CA ASN A 62 -15.01 10.51 2.57
C ASN A 62 -13.70 9.93 2.01
N ASP A 63 -13.81 8.92 1.15
CA ASP A 63 -12.64 8.26 0.55
C ASP A 63 -11.86 9.09 -0.48
N PHE A 64 -12.35 10.28 -0.85
CA PHE A 64 -11.65 11.18 -1.78
C PHE A 64 -10.42 11.84 -1.15
N ASP A 65 -10.40 12.01 0.17
CA ASP A 65 -9.26 12.60 0.89
C ASP A 65 -8.23 11.54 1.30
N ASP A 66 -8.51 10.27 1.03
CA ASP A 66 -7.63 9.17 1.40
C ASP A 66 -6.34 9.21 0.57
N HIS A 67 -5.22 9.32 1.27
CA HIS A 67 -3.91 9.44 0.64
C HIS A 67 -2.88 8.56 1.34
N ILE A 68 -2.28 7.67 0.57
CA ILE A 68 -1.22 6.78 1.00
C ILE A 68 -0.03 7.04 0.08
N HIS A 69 1.10 7.43 0.68
CA HIS A 69 2.36 7.57 -0.03
C HIS A 69 3.43 6.74 0.67
N VAL A 70 4.10 5.87 -0.09
CA VAL A 70 5.05 4.88 0.43
C VAL A 70 6.32 4.87 -0.41
N THR A 71 7.46 4.94 0.25
CA THR A 71 8.80 4.85 -0.32
C THR A 71 9.47 3.58 0.18
N ILE A 72 10.02 2.80 -0.75
CA ILE A 72 10.67 1.51 -0.48
C ILE A 72 12.11 1.54 -1.02
N PRO A 73 13.14 1.49 -0.17
CA PRO A 73 14.53 1.54 -0.60
C PRO A 73 14.99 0.20 -1.20
N VAL A 74 15.34 0.17 -2.48
CA VAL A 74 15.75 -1.06 -3.20
C VAL A 74 16.98 -1.72 -2.56
N LYS A 75 17.87 -0.92 -1.93
CA LYS A 75 19.06 -1.43 -1.25
C LYS A 75 18.75 -2.48 -0.18
N THR A 76 17.55 -2.49 0.40
CA THR A 76 17.13 -3.45 1.43
C THR A 76 16.67 -4.79 0.87
N LEU A 77 16.59 -4.92 -0.46
CA LEU A 77 16.18 -6.15 -1.12
C LEU A 77 17.08 -7.32 -0.70
N VAL A 78 16.46 -8.41 -0.27
CA VAL A 78 17.12 -9.69 0.00
C VAL A 78 16.30 -10.79 -0.64
N ALA A 79 16.93 -11.61 -1.46
CA ALA A 79 16.31 -12.74 -2.15
C ALA A 79 16.62 -14.07 -1.46
N SER A 80 16.07 -15.16 -2.01
CA SER A 80 16.28 -16.52 -1.51
C SER A 80 17.74 -16.97 -1.44
N ASN A 81 18.64 -16.31 -2.18
CA ASN A 81 20.09 -16.49 -2.07
C ASN A 81 20.84 -15.21 -2.46
N THR A 82 22.14 -15.18 -2.16
CA THR A 82 23.02 -14.02 -2.39
C THR A 82 23.18 -13.67 -3.87
N LEU A 83 23.29 -14.67 -4.76
CA LEU A 83 23.43 -14.43 -6.20
C LEU A 83 22.17 -13.76 -6.77
N LEU A 84 20.99 -14.29 -6.43
CA LEU A 84 19.71 -13.71 -6.85
C LEU A 84 19.51 -12.32 -6.27
N THR A 85 19.94 -12.08 -5.02
CA THR A 85 19.92 -10.74 -4.41
C THR A 85 20.77 -9.75 -5.22
N TRP A 86 21.98 -10.15 -5.60
CA TRP A 86 22.87 -9.32 -6.41
C TRP A 86 22.29 -9.05 -7.80
N GLN A 87 21.76 -10.08 -8.46
CA GLN A 87 21.12 -9.96 -9.78
C GLN A 87 19.91 -9.02 -9.73
N LEU A 88 19.01 -9.19 -8.75
CA LEU A 88 17.82 -8.35 -8.65
C LEU A 88 18.19 -6.87 -8.44
N LYS A 89 19.30 -6.57 -7.74
CA LYS A 89 19.76 -5.18 -7.54
C LYS A 89 20.49 -4.58 -8.74
N SER A 90 20.96 -5.40 -9.69
CA SER A 90 21.71 -4.92 -10.85
C SER A 90 20.81 -4.29 -11.91
N ASP A 91 21.44 -3.69 -12.93
CA ASP A 91 20.79 -3.10 -14.11
C ASP A 91 19.90 -4.06 -14.92
N MET A 92 20.08 -5.36 -14.70
CA MET A 92 19.26 -6.43 -15.26
C MET A 92 17.81 -6.38 -14.75
N PHE A 93 17.62 -5.91 -13.51
CA PHE A 93 16.32 -5.83 -12.85
C PHE A 93 16.14 -4.45 -12.22
N PHE A 94 16.16 -4.30 -10.90
CA PHE A 94 15.78 -3.06 -10.23
C PHE A 94 16.76 -1.91 -10.43
N ASP A 95 18.03 -2.20 -10.74
CA ASP A 95 19.05 -1.20 -11.00
C ASP A 95 19.15 -0.18 -9.86
N SER A 96 19.46 -0.68 -8.67
CA SER A 96 19.38 0.10 -7.43
C SER A 96 20.35 1.27 -7.39
N ALA A 97 21.38 1.26 -8.24
CA ALA A 97 22.33 2.36 -8.36
C ALA A 97 21.71 3.58 -9.05
N ARG A 98 20.90 3.37 -10.09
CA ARG A 98 20.20 4.46 -10.81
C ARG A 98 18.82 4.76 -10.24
N TYR A 99 18.13 3.74 -9.74
CA TYR A 99 16.78 3.85 -9.18
C TYR A 99 16.76 3.30 -7.74
N PRO A 100 17.18 4.10 -6.75
CA PRO A 100 17.37 3.63 -5.38
C PRO A 100 16.07 3.37 -4.62
N THR A 101 14.95 3.91 -5.10
CA THR A 101 13.62 3.78 -4.46
C THR A 101 12.55 3.26 -5.41
N ILE A 102 11.58 2.57 -4.82
CA ILE A 102 10.28 2.23 -5.42
C ILE A 102 9.26 3.10 -4.68
N GLU A 103 8.32 3.68 -5.43
CA GLU A 103 7.29 4.54 -4.87
C GLU A 103 5.90 3.97 -5.14
N PHE A 104 5.02 4.04 -4.15
CA PHE A 104 3.59 3.81 -4.31
C PHE A 104 2.81 5.04 -3.85
N THR A 105 1.82 5.45 -4.64
CA THR A 105 0.90 6.53 -4.27
C THR A 105 -0.53 6.11 -4.57
N SER A 106 -1.41 6.14 -3.56
CA SER A 106 -2.82 5.83 -3.77
C SER A 106 -3.54 6.94 -4.53
N THR A 107 -4.54 6.54 -5.29
CA THR A 107 -5.50 7.43 -5.94
C THR A 107 -6.89 7.33 -5.31
N ARG A 108 -7.19 6.19 -4.66
CA ARG A 108 -8.45 5.95 -3.94
C ARG A 108 -8.32 4.76 -2.99
N VAL A 109 -8.94 4.84 -1.81
CA VAL A 109 -9.06 3.73 -0.86
C VAL A 109 -10.53 3.43 -0.66
N VAL A 110 -11.00 2.24 -1.03
CA VAL A 110 -12.43 1.90 -0.97
C VAL A 110 -12.66 0.85 0.09
N SER A 111 -13.42 1.20 1.13
CA SER A 111 -13.90 0.22 2.11
C SER A 111 -14.81 -0.81 1.46
N ARG A 112 -14.60 -2.08 1.80
CA ARG A 112 -15.43 -3.22 1.41
C ARG A 112 -16.22 -3.79 2.59
N GLY A 113 -16.15 -3.13 3.74
CA GLY A 113 -16.70 -3.61 5.02
C GLY A 113 -15.80 -4.65 5.68
N ASN A 114 -16.07 -4.93 6.97
CA ASN A 114 -15.37 -5.95 7.76
C ASN A 114 -13.83 -5.80 7.76
N GLY A 115 -13.34 -4.56 7.84
CA GLY A 115 -11.90 -4.26 7.82
C GLY A 115 -11.21 -4.51 6.48
N GLN A 116 -11.94 -4.79 5.40
CA GLN A 116 -11.38 -5.03 4.07
C GLN A 116 -11.41 -3.76 3.23
N TYR A 117 -10.35 -3.53 2.45
CA TYR A 117 -10.18 -2.35 1.62
C TYR A 117 -9.59 -2.71 0.25
N ARG A 118 -10.00 -1.98 -0.79
CA ARG A 118 -9.29 -1.91 -2.05
C ARG A 118 -8.56 -0.59 -2.16
N VAL A 119 -7.24 -0.65 -2.28
CA VAL A 119 -6.41 0.53 -2.48
C VAL A 119 -6.00 0.57 -3.94
N PHE A 120 -6.54 1.55 -4.67
CA PHE A 120 -6.12 1.87 -6.03
C PHE A 120 -4.95 2.83 -5.94
N GLY A 121 -3.92 2.60 -6.76
CA GLY A 121 -2.78 3.50 -6.79
C GLY A 121 -1.86 3.27 -7.96
N THR A 122 -0.80 4.06 -7.97
CA THR A 122 0.28 3.98 -8.95
C THR A 122 1.53 3.45 -8.28
N LEU A 123 2.07 2.36 -8.80
CA LEU A 123 3.36 1.81 -8.41
C LEU A 123 4.40 2.24 -9.43
N THR A 124 5.48 2.85 -8.95
CA THR A 124 6.61 3.31 -9.77
C THR A 124 7.85 2.50 -9.44
N VAL A 125 8.35 1.74 -10.41
CA VAL A 125 9.56 0.94 -10.31
C VAL A 125 10.44 1.29 -11.51
N ARG A 126 11.71 1.66 -11.28
CA ARG A 126 12.64 2.10 -12.34
C ARG A 126 12.09 3.23 -13.22
N ALA A 127 11.48 4.25 -12.61
CA ALA A 127 10.79 5.34 -13.29
C ALA A 127 9.63 4.92 -14.23
N LEU A 128 9.21 3.65 -14.19
CA LEU A 128 8.03 3.17 -14.90
C LEU A 128 6.86 3.09 -13.93
N SER A 129 5.84 3.91 -14.17
CA SER A 129 4.63 3.97 -13.35
C SER A 129 3.51 3.12 -13.96
N ARG A 130 2.87 2.27 -13.16
CA ARG A 130 1.72 1.46 -13.56
C ARG A 130 0.62 1.49 -12.49
N PRO A 131 -0.66 1.46 -12.89
CA PRO A 131 -1.75 1.30 -11.95
C PRO A 131 -1.70 -0.10 -11.32
N VAL A 132 -1.96 -0.16 -10.02
CA VAL A 132 -2.09 -1.40 -9.25
C VAL A 132 -3.27 -1.29 -8.29
N ILE A 133 -3.83 -2.45 -7.91
CA ILE A 133 -4.86 -2.55 -6.89
C ILE A 133 -4.34 -3.46 -5.79
N LEU A 134 -4.33 -2.97 -4.57
CA LEU A 134 -4.00 -3.75 -3.38
C LEU A 134 -5.31 -4.13 -2.69
N GLU A 135 -5.45 -5.40 -2.34
CA GLU A 135 -6.51 -5.88 -1.45
C GLU A 135 -5.91 -5.92 -0.05
N ALA A 136 -6.42 -5.08 0.86
CA ALA A 136 -5.93 -4.90 2.22
C ALA A 136 -6.96 -5.35 3.25
N VAL A 137 -6.48 -5.86 4.39
CA VAL A 137 -7.26 -6.30 5.53
C VAL A 137 -6.66 -5.69 6.79
N VAL A 138 -7.43 -4.87 7.46
CA VAL A 138 -7.11 -4.32 8.79
C VAL A 138 -7.62 -5.31 9.84
N LYS A 139 -6.74 -5.74 10.75
CA LYS A 139 -7.10 -6.74 11.78
C LYS A 139 -8.10 -6.17 12.79
N ASP A 140 -7.81 -4.98 13.30
CA ASP A 140 -8.69 -4.22 14.18
C ASP A 140 -8.59 -2.72 13.81
N PRO A 141 -9.63 -2.12 13.21
CA PRO A 141 -9.64 -0.70 12.85
C PRO A 141 -9.58 0.27 14.03
N HIS A 142 -9.84 -0.20 15.24
CA HIS A 142 -9.82 0.61 16.46
C HIS A 142 -8.54 0.41 17.28
N ALA A 143 -7.70 -0.55 16.92
CA ALA A 143 -6.44 -0.80 17.60
C ALA A 143 -5.38 0.25 17.26
N GLN A 144 -4.52 0.51 18.23
CA GLN A 144 -3.32 1.32 18.07
C GLN A 144 -2.11 0.49 18.58
N PRO A 145 -1.13 0.15 17.72
CA PRO A 145 -1.02 0.52 16.30
C PRO A 145 -2.01 -0.18 15.38
N LEU A 146 -2.24 0.41 14.21
CA LEU A 146 -3.00 -0.22 13.14
C LEU A 146 -2.16 -1.35 12.54
N ILE A 147 -2.70 -2.57 12.53
CA ILE A 147 -2.05 -3.74 11.92
C ILE A 147 -2.88 -4.18 10.72
N LEU A 148 -2.25 -4.23 9.55
CA LEU A 148 -2.92 -4.62 8.32
C LEU A 148 -2.02 -5.49 7.43
N ASP A 149 -2.68 -6.37 6.69
CA ASP A 149 -2.07 -7.20 5.66
C ASP A 149 -2.61 -6.73 4.29
N ALA A 150 -1.75 -6.61 3.29
CA ALA A 150 -2.16 -6.29 1.92
C ALA A 150 -1.53 -7.23 0.89
N LYS A 151 -2.23 -7.44 -0.22
CA LYS A 151 -1.75 -8.27 -1.32
C LYS A 151 -2.06 -7.67 -2.68
N THR A 152 -1.18 -7.93 -3.63
CA THR A 152 -1.40 -7.65 -5.04
C THR A 152 -0.57 -8.60 -5.90
N ALA A 153 -0.67 -8.49 -7.22
CA ALA A 153 0.25 -9.12 -8.14
C ALA A 153 0.49 -8.21 -9.34
N ILE A 154 1.72 -8.23 -9.84
CA ILE A 154 2.15 -7.41 -10.97
C ILE A 154 2.79 -8.27 -12.05
N SER A 155 2.89 -7.73 -13.27
CA SER A 155 3.76 -8.23 -14.33
C SER A 155 5.14 -7.60 -14.17
N ARG A 156 6.22 -8.39 -14.16
CA ARG A 156 7.59 -7.84 -14.17
C ARG A 156 7.95 -7.24 -15.53
N ALA A 157 7.43 -7.78 -16.62
CA ALA A 157 7.63 -7.23 -17.95
C ALA A 157 7.05 -5.81 -18.10
N ALA A 158 5.95 -5.50 -17.40
CA ALA A 158 5.38 -4.15 -17.37
C ALA A 158 6.35 -3.06 -16.86
N TYR A 159 7.40 -3.47 -16.13
CA TYR A 159 8.47 -2.62 -15.59
C TYR A 159 9.83 -2.87 -16.27
N GLY A 160 9.85 -3.46 -17.46
CA GLY A 160 11.08 -3.72 -18.23
C GLY A 160 12.03 -4.71 -17.54
N MET A 161 11.50 -5.56 -16.67
CA MET A 161 12.24 -6.60 -15.96
C MET A 161 11.90 -7.97 -16.55
N ASP A 162 12.07 -8.14 -17.87
CA ASP A 162 11.60 -9.27 -18.69
C ASP A 162 12.69 -10.31 -19.02
N LYS A 163 13.92 -10.12 -18.52
CA LYS A 163 15.02 -11.09 -18.69
C LYS A 163 14.60 -12.50 -18.26
N PHE A 164 15.02 -13.51 -19.00
CA PHE A 164 14.66 -14.92 -18.76
C PHE A 164 13.15 -15.22 -18.83
N ALA A 165 12.37 -14.48 -19.63
CA ALA A 165 10.92 -14.70 -19.82
C ALA A 165 10.49 -16.14 -20.13
N MET A 166 11.35 -16.95 -20.77
CA MET A 166 11.04 -18.36 -21.07
C MET A 166 11.10 -19.29 -19.84
N VAL A 167 11.76 -18.88 -18.76
CA VAL A 167 12.04 -19.75 -17.60
C VAL A 167 11.69 -19.10 -16.26
N VAL A 168 11.24 -17.85 -16.24
CA VAL A 168 10.83 -17.15 -15.01
C VAL A 168 9.45 -16.55 -15.23
N ASP A 169 8.51 -16.84 -14.34
CA ASP A 169 7.14 -16.33 -14.40
C ASP A 169 7.12 -14.81 -14.56
N ASP A 170 6.19 -14.30 -15.37
CA ASP A 170 5.97 -12.85 -15.48
C ASP A 170 5.21 -12.30 -14.26
N ARG A 171 4.29 -13.10 -13.70
CA ARG A 171 3.48 -12.73 -12.56
C ARG A 171 4.32 -12.79 -11.27
N ILE A 172 4.46 -11.65 -10.62
CA ILE A 172 5.05 -11.52 -9.28
C ILE A 172 3.93 -11.31 -8.28
N ALA A 173 3.76 -12.25 -7.35
CA ALA A 173 2.86 -12.08 -6.22
C ALA A 173 3.52 -11.22 -5.15
N ILE A 174 2.75 -10.32 -4.55
CA ILE A 174 3.22 -9.39 -3.51
C ILE A 174 2.34 -9.55 -2.29
N SER A 175 2.95 -9.80 -1.14
CA SER A 175 2.31 -9.71 0.17
C SER A 175 3.01 -8.67 1.03
N ILE A 176 2.24 -7.95 1.83
CA ILE A 176 2.70 -6.81 2.61
C ILE A 176 2.10 -6.95 4.00
N ALA A 177 2.94 -6.90 5.02
CA ALA A 177 2.52 -6.75 6.41
C ALA A 177 2.92 -5.34 6.86
N ILE A 178 1.97 -4.55 7.31
CA ILE A 178 2.17 -3.14 7.70
C ILE A 178 1.71 -2.95 9.13
N GLN A 179 2.53 -2.23 9.89
CA GLN A 179 2.12 -1.59 11.14
C GLN A 179 2.19 -0.07 10.94
N ALA A 180 1.16 0.65 11.38
CA ALA A 180 1.12 2.10 11.28
C ALA A 180 0.70 2.75 12.60
N ASN A 181 1.43 3.79 13.00
CA ASN A 181 1.22 4.53 14.24
C ASN A 181 0.43 5.81 13.94
N ALA A 182 -0.51 6.18 14.80
CA ALA A 182 -1.19 7.46 14.71
C ALA A 182 -0.16 8.59 14.81
N SER A 183 -0.34 9.63 13.99
CA SER A 183 0.53 10.80 13.93
C SER A 183 -0.10 12.03 14.56
#